data_AF-A0A4Y2RGG3-F1
#
_entry.id   AF-A0A4Y2RGG3-F1
#
_cell.length_a   1.000
_cell.length_b   1.000
_cell.length_c   1.000
_cell.angle_alpha   90.00
_cell.angle_beta   90.00
_cell.angle_gamma   90.00
#
_symmetry.space_group_name_H-M   'P 1'
#
loop_
_entity.id
_entity.type
_entity.pdbx_description
1 polymer ?
#
loop_
_entity_poly.entity_id
_entity_poly.type
_entity_poly.pdbx_seq_one_letter_code
_entity_poly.pdbx_strand_id
1 'polypeptide(L)'
;MEFPSVLKVAVVPIKYVFEINRNANGETEISGLEASFLKILSSFLGFKYDIIISNEYGIPFENGTWTGIMGVLQKGEADISLSISLSEGRANVAQFSKTYGKEDATFAISKPETSIDDFWFIHPLDSITWGLIFVSLVATSAALSLINKRSSIQMLSILLSTLLKQPFTNLKPSTLLALWLLVSTILAFGYSAVLLSNLTLPPKQKDIRNFEELSEAVQLGNYQCYTVRGSVMVNLMRTSKQRHIRLLIDAIDKNDWFVDNNELLHWEKMAKNTALIYHRSALEMFTKRWGSEGYKISADVFVSMEYAMALRKGFCCTDKFDKILSRIEAFAIRKIIYDKMLLAVGEAHETSSEDSNHRPIKFENIKGLMTGGLISYLIAFILLCAEVIHFKRNQN
;
A
#
# COMPACT_ATOMS: atom_id res chain seq x y z
N MET A 1 -1.71 47.59 -19.38
CA MET A 1 -1.78 47.85 -17.93
C MET A 1 -0.51 47.34 -17.28
N GLU A 2 0.01 48.05 -16.27
CA GLU A 2 1.16 47.58 -15.49
C GLU A 2 0.75 46.41 -14.60
N PHE A 3 1.69 45.50 -14.33
CA PHE A 3 1.43 44.33 -13.50
C PHE A 3 1.32 44.77 -12.03
N PRO A 4 0.34 44.27 -11.25
CA PRO A 4 0.18 44.67 -9.85
C PRO A 4 1.44 44.41 -9.03
N SER A 5 1.82 45.38 -8.20
CA SER A 5 3.01 45.28 -7.34
C SER A 5 2.79 44.38 -6.12
N VAL A 6 1.53 44.24 -5.67
CA VAL A 6 1.13 43.37 -4.56
C VAL A 6 -0.10 42.55 -4.96
N LEU A 7 -0.08 41.24 -4.70
CA LEU A 7 -1.19 40.32 -4.96
C LEU A 7 -1.64 39.60 -3.69
N LYS A 8 -2.95 39.46 -3.50
CA LYS A 8 -3.51 38.62 -2.45
C LYS A 8 -3.64 37.18 -2.95
N VAL A 9 -2.98 36.24 -2.28
CA VAL A 9 -2.87 34.84 -2.69
C VAL A 9 -3.64 33.95 -1.71
N ALA A 10 -4.74 33.36 -2.17
CA ALA A 10 -5.52 32.42 -1.37
C ALA A 10 -4.94 31.00 -1.45
N VAL A 11 -4.74 30.35 -0.31
CA VAL A 11 -4.11 29.02 -0.21
C VAL A 11 -4.79 28.14 0.82
N VAL A 12 -4.77 26.82 0.59
CA VAL A 12 -5.10 25.82 1.61
C VAL A 12 -3.78 25.31 2.19
N PRO A 13 -3.57 25.38 3.51
CA PRO A 13 -2.36 24.86 4.12
C PRO A 13 -2.41 23.34 4.07
N ILE A 14 -1.49 22.74 3.32
CA ILE A 14 -1.33 21.30 3.18
C ILE A 14 0.15 21.00 3.27
N LYS A 15 0.54 20.08 4.16
CA LYS A 15 1.93 19.71 4.35
C LYS A 15 2.58 19.24 3.06
N TYR A 16 3.84 19.62 2.83
CA TYR A 16 4.62 19.42 1.60
C TYR A 16 4.11 20.16 0.36
N VAL A 17 2.86 20.63 0.34
CA VAL A 17 2.29 21.38 -0.79
C VAL A 17 2.39 22.89 -0.54
N PHE A 18 1.82 23.37 0.56
CA PHE A 18 1.87 24.77 0.97
C PHE A 18 1.82 24.84 2.50
N GLU A 19 2.97 25.00 3.12
CA GLU A 19 3.16 25.13 4.56
C GLU A 19 3.37 26.58 4.93
N ILE A 20 2.81 26.98 6.08
CA ILE A 20 2.86 28.32 6.61
C ILE A 20 3.38 28.22 8.03
N ASN A 21 4.62 28.63 8.23
CA ASN A 21 5.27 28.68 9.54
C ASN A 21 5.38 30.14 9.97
N ARG A 22 5.11 30.42 11.25
CA ARG A 22 5.35 31.74 11.82
C ARG A 22 6.66 31.70 12.58
N ASN A 23 7.61 32.54 12.16
CA ASN A 23 8.89 32.67 12.84
C ASN A 23 8.70 33.42 14.15
N ALA A 24 9.68 33.29 15.07
CA ALA A 24 9.65 33.94 16.38
C ALA A 24 9.50 35.49 16.31
N ASN A 25 9.86 36.08 15.17
CA ASN A 25 9.75 37.50 14.87
C ASN A 25 8.35 37.93 14.37
N GLY A 26 7.40 36.99 14.25
CA GLY A 26 6.06 37.23 13.69
C GLY A 26 5.99 37.20 12.16
N GLU A 27 7.11 37.01 11.48
CA GLU A 27 7.17 36.88 10.01
C GLU A 27 6.62 35.52 9.56
N THR A 28 5.83 35.54 8.48
CA THR A 28 5.24 34.33 7.91
C THR A 28 6.19 33.74 6.87
N GLU A 29 6.79 32.59 7.20
CA GLU A 29 7.63 31.82 6.29
C GLU A 29 6.79 30.74 5.60
N ILE A 30 6.80 30.75 4.27
CA ILE A 30 6.12 29.73 3.47
C ILE A 30 7.10 28.69 2.92
N SER A 31 6.71 27.42 2.94
CA SER A 31 7.48 26.28 2.40
C SER A 31 6.55 25.27 1.72
N GLY A 32 7.10 24.27 1.04
CA GLY A 32 6.34 23.30 0.24
C GLY A 32 6.38 23.58 -1.27
N LEU A 33 5.84 22.64 -2.04
CA LEU A 33 5.93 22.61 -3.51
C LEU A 33 5.39 23.89 -4.16
N GLU A 34 4.15 24.23 -3.85
CA GLU A 34 3.44 25.38 -4.45
C GLU A 34 3.91 26.71 -3.84
N ALA A 35 4.34 26.71 -2.58
CA ALA A 35 4.96 27.89 -1.97
C ALA A 35 6.31 28.24 -2.63
N SER A 36 7.12 27.22 -2.92
CA SER A 36 8.40 27.40 -3.64
C SER A 36 8.15 27.86 -5.07
N PHE A 37 7.13 27.30 -5.73
CA PHE A 37 6.70 27.74 -7.05
C PHE A 37 6.22 29.20 -7.06
N LEU A 38 5.43 29.60 -6.07
CA LEU A 38 4.98 30.99 -5.89
C LEU A 38 6.16 31.96 -5.70
N LYS A 39 7.17 31.60 -4.90
CA LYS A 39 8.39 32.43 -4.71
C LYS A 39 9.10 32.67 -6.03
N ILE A 40 9.25 31.63 -6.85
CA ILE A 40 9.88 31.74 -8.17
C ILE A 40 9.04 32.63 -9.07
N LEU A 41 7.73 32.38 -9.15
CA LEU A 41 6.82 33.17 -9.98
C LEU A 41 6.83 34.66 -9.60
N SER A 42 6.80 34.95 -8.29
CA SER A 42 6.95 36.29 -7.73
C SER A 42 8.25 36.96 -8.15
N SER A 43 9.37 36.23 -8.14
CA SER A 43 10.67 36.77 -8.57
C SER A 43 10.73 37.11 -10.07
N PHE A 44 10.09 36.31 -10.93
CA PHE A 44 10.05 36.55 -12.38
C PHE A 44 9.11 37.70 -12.78
N LEU A 45 7.99 37.86 -12.07
CA LEU A 45 6.98 38.89 -12.35
C LEU A 45 7.20 40.19 -11.56
N GLY A 46 8.02 40.15 -10.50
CA GLY A 46 8.35 41.31 -9.68
C GLY A 46 7.23 41.78 -8.75
N PHE A 47 6.34 40.88 -8.31
CA PHE A 47 5.25 41.21 -7.38
C PHE A 47 5.54 40.68 -5.96
N LYS A 48 5.07 41.42 -4.95
CA LYS A 48 4.95 40.95 -3.57
C LYS A 48 3.59 40.30 -3.35
N TYR A 49 3.45 39.48 -2.32
CA TYR A 49 2.18 38.81 -2.07
C TYR A 49 1.82 38.76 -0.59
N ASP A 50 0.52 38.82 -0.32
CA ASP A 50 -0.09 38.61 0.98
C ASP A 50 -0.87 37.30 0.96
N ILE A 51 -0.65 36.44 1.96
CA ILE A 51 -1.27 35.11 2.02
C ILE A 51 -2.63 35.19 2.73
N ILE A 52 -3.67 34.67 2.09
CA ILE A 52 -5.00 34.46 2.67
C ILE A 52 -5.20 32.97 2.87
N ILE A 53 -5.42 32.57 4.12
CA ILE A 53 -5.58 31.16 4.48
C ILE A 53 -7.06 30.78 4.33
N SER A 54 -7.32 29.69 3.63
CA SER A 54 -8.62 29.04 3.54
C SER A 54 -8.52 27.59 4.05
N ASN A 55 -9.59 27.07 4.64
CA ASN A 55 -9.63 25.69 5.11
C ASN A 55 -9.90 24.68 3.99
N GLU A 56 -10.53 25.13 2.90
CA GLU A 56 -10.91 24.27 1.78
C GLU A 56 -10.77 24.97 0.43
N TYR A 57 -10.76 24.18 -0.64
CA TYR A 57 -10.66 24.67 -2.01
C TYR A 57 -11.96 25.35 -2.48
N GLY A 58 -13.11 24.82 -2.07
CA GLY A 58 -14.41 25.42 -2.32
C GLY A 58 -15.42 24.46 -2.94
N ILE A 59 -16.62 24.47 -2.36
CA ILE A 59 -17.80 23.68 -2.74
C ILE A 59 -18.91 24.66 -3.17
N PRO A 60 -19.66 24.37 -4.25
CA PRO A 60 -20.78 25.20 -4.66
C PRO A 60 -21.97 25.04 -3.70
N PHE A 61 -22.57 26.16 -3.32
CA PHE A 61 -23.90 26.19 -2.69
C PHE A 61 -25.01 26.30 -3.74
N GLU A 62 -26.24 25.91 -3.37
CA GLU A 62 -27.43 26.01 -4.23
C GLU A 62 -27.73 27.45 -4.68
N ASN A 63 -27.33 28.45 -3.88
CA ASN A 63 -27.50 29.87 -4.18
C ASN A 63 -26.46 30.41 -5.20
N GLY A 64 -25.57 29.57 -5.73
CA GLY A 64 -24.52 29.95 -6.69
C GLY A 64 -23.28 30.61 -6.06
N THR A 65 -23.23 30.73 -4.74
CA THR A 65 -22.00 31.12 -4.01
C THR A 65 -21.12 29.92 -3.75
N TRP A 66 -19.83 30.17 -3.53
CA TRP A 66 -18.86 29.12 -3.24
C TRP A 66 -18.25 29.30 -1.86
N THR A 67 -17.89 28.20 -1.22
CA THR A 67 -17.04 28.21 -0.04
C THR A 67 -15.55 28.29 -0.40
N GLY A 68 -14.69 28.34 0.61
CA GLY A 68 -13.24 28.19 0.47
C GLY A 68 -12.57 29.21 -0.46
N ILE A 69 -11.48 28.77 -1.11
CA ILE A 69 -10.72 29.60 -2.05
C ILE A 69 -11.62 30.14 -3.17
N MET A 70 -12.48 29.31 -3.76
CA MET A 70 -13.36 29.74 -4.85
C MET A 70 -14.29 30.87 -4.41
N GLY A 71 -14.81 30.82 -3.18
CA GLY A 71 -15.63 31.89 -2.60
C GLY A 71 -14.86 33.19 -2.39
N VAL A 72 -13.64 33.11 -1.87
CA VAL A 72 -12.75 34.27 -1.64
C VAL A 72 -12.39 34.95 -2.96
N LEU A 73 -12.13 34.17 -4.02
CA LEU A 73 -11.89 34.70 -5.37
C LEU A 73 -13.17 35.31 -5.98
N GLN A 74 -14.33 34.68 -5.79
CA GLN A 74 -15.62 35.18 -6.29
C GLN A 74 -15.97 36.54 -5.68
N LYS A 75 -15.66 36.75 -4.39
CA LYS A 75 -15.88 38.03 -3.67
C LYS A 75 -14.83 39.09 -3.98
N GLY A 76 -13.73 38.74 -4.66
CA GLY A 76 -12.61 39.65 -4.91
C GLY A 76 -11.76 39.94 -3.68
N GLU A 77 -11.84 39.09 -2.64
CA GLU A 77 -11.03 39.20 -1.43
C GLU A 77 -9.58 38.75 -1.67
N ALA A 78 -9.37 37.83 -2.61
CA ALA A 78 -8.07 37.42 -3.13
C ALA A 78 -7.96 37.69 -4.64
N ASP A 79 -6.73 37.87 -5.13
CA ASP A 79 -6.47 38.05 -6.56
C ASP A 79 -6.22 36.73 -7.27
N ILE A 80 -5.42 35.85 -6.64
CA ILE A 80 -4.97 34.59 -7.25
C ILE A 80 -4.96 33.43 -6.25
N SER A 81 -4.94 32.20 -6.76
CA SER A 81 -4.69 30.97 -6.02
C SER A 81 -3.97 29.94 -6.90
N LEU A 82 -3.22 29.04 -6.27
CA LEU A 82 -2.40 28.03 -6.94
C LEU A 82 -3.04 26.63 -6.85
N SER A 83 -2.71 25.78 -7.81
CA SER A 83 -3.05 24.35 -7.87
C SER A 83 -4.54 24.06 -7.72
N ILE A 84 -5.36 24.81 -8.45
CA ILE A 84 -6.80 24.61 -8.53
C ILE A 84 -7.11 23.77 -9.76
N SER A 85 -7.76 22.62 -9.56
CA SER A 85 -8.22 21.78 -10.66
C SER A 85 -9.33 22.46 -11.46
N LEU A 86 -9.24 22.33 -12.79
CA LEU A 86 -10.21 22.87 -13.73
C LEU A 86 -11.52 22.09 -13.64
N SER A 87 -12.62 22.82 -13.53
CA SER A 87 -13.98 22.30 -13.67
C SER A 87 -14.90 23.39 -14.18
N GLU A 88 -15.97 23.01 -14.87
CA GLU A 88 -16.96 23.94 -15.42
C GLU A 88 -17.55 24.84 -14.32
N GLY A 89 -17.93 24.26 -13.18
CA GLY A 89 -18.46 25.01 -12.04
C GLY A 89 -17.49 26.08 -11.52
N ARG A 90 -16.20 25.77 -11.43
CA ARG A 90 -15.19 26.75 -10.97
C ARG A 90 -14.89 27.82 -12.02
N ALA A 91 -14.87 27.47 -13.31
CA ALA A 91 -14.67 28.41 -14.41
C ALA A 91 -15.80 29.46 -14.51
N ASN A 92 -17.00 29.12 -14.01
CA ASN A 92 -18.11 30.07 -13.95
C ASN A 92 -17.92 31.18 -12.91
N VAL A 93 -17.09 30.98 -11.89
CA VAL A 93 -16.91 31.94 -10.77
C VAL A 93 -15.52 32.56 -10.70
N ALA A 94 -14.51 31.94 -11.32
CA ALA A 94 -13.15 32.46 -11.41
C ALA A 94 -12.61 32.33 -12.84
N GLN A 95 -11.62 33.15 -13.18
CA GLN A 95 -10.83 32.99 -14.39
C GLN A 95 -9.66 32.04 -14.10
N PHE A 96 -9.16 31.33 -15.10
CA PHE A 96 -8.02 30.43 -14.95
C PHE A 96 -6.88 30.83 -15.86
N SER A 97 -5.66 30.64 -15.36
CA SER A 97 -4.45 30.67 -16.19
C SER A 97 -4.39 29.47 -17.12
N LYS A 98 -3.36 29.42 -17.97
CA LYS A 98 -2.94 28.15 -18.58
C LYS A 98 -2.61 27.12 -17.51
N THR A 99 -2.88 25.86 -17.83
CA THR A 99 -2.52 24.72 -17.00
C THR A 99 -1.01 24.59 -16.90
N TYR A 100 -0.53 24.35 -15.69
CA TYR A 100 0.90 24.20 -15.40
C TYR A 100 1.22 22.84 -14.77
N GLY A 101 0.28 21.92 -14.90
CA GLY A 101 0.57 20.51 -14.78
C GLY A 101 -0.67 19.68 -14.50
N LYS A 102 -0.41 18.43 -14.15
CA LYS A 102 -1.41 17.37 -14.10
C LYS A 102 -1.20 16.53 -12.85
N GLU A 103 -2.30 16.19 -12.19
CA GLU A 103 -2.33 15.25 -11.07
C GLU A 103 -3.21 14.07 -11.42
N ASP A 104 -2.70 12.87 -11.15
CA ASP A 104 -3.47 11.64 -11.26
C ASP A 104 -4.17 11.34 -9.93
N ALA A 105 -5.43 10.94 -10.00
CA ALA A 105 -6.16 10.40 -8.87
C ALA A 105 -5.96 8.89 -8.77
N THR A 106 -5.31 8.46 -7.71
CA THR A 106 -5.03 7.05 -7.44
C THR A 106 -5.25 6.77 -5.95
N PHE A 107 -4.88 5.58 -5.50
CA PHE A 107 -4.99 5.20 -4.11
C PHE A 107 -3.70 4.59 -3.58
N ALA A 108 -3.45 4.79 -2.29
CA ALA A 108 -2.43 4.08 -1.54
C ALA A 108 -3.09 3.08 -0.59
N ILE A 109 -2.50 1.90 -0.46
CA ILE A 109 -2.87 0.89 0.54
C ILE A 109 -1.68 0.57 1.44
N SER A 110 -1.97 0.22 2.68
CA SER A 110 -0.99 -0.48 3.52
C SER A 110 -0.62 -1.79 2.83
N LYS A 111 0.67 -2.08 2.66
CA LYS A 111 1.08 -3.41 2.22
C LYS A 111 0.60 -4.42 3.26
N PRO A 112 -0.03 -5.52 2.85
CA PRO A 112 -0.35 -6.58 3.79
C PRO A 112 0.96 -7.00 4.45
N GLU A 113 0.98 -7.05 5.79
CA GLU A 113 2.09 -7.65 6.50
C GLU A 113 2.29 -9.05 5.91
N THR A 114 3.53 -9.36 5.51
CA THR A 114 3.91 -10.73 5.19
C THR A 114 3.91 -11.52 6.49
N SER A 115 2.72 -11.85 7.01
CA SER A 115 2.57 -12.85 8.05
C SER A 115 2.88 -14.18 7.40
N ILE A 116 4.06 -14.70 7.69
CA ILE A 116 4.41 -16.07 7.35
C ILE A 116 3.47 -16.95 8.19
N ASP A 117 2.65 -17.75 7.53
CA ASP A 117 1.80 -18.74 8.19
C ASP A 117 2.63 -19.58 9.15
N ASP A 118 2.13 -19.86 10.36
CA ASP A 118 2.80 -20.72 11.34
C ASP A 118 3.16 -22.10 10.74
N PHE A 119 2.39 -22.56 9.75
CA PHE A 119 2.61 -23.82 9.03
C PHE A 119 3.19 -23.66 7.63
N TRP A 120 3.97 -22.60 7.40
CA TRP A 120 4.56 -22.29 6.09
C TRP A 120 5.37 -23.44 5.45
N PHE A 121 5.92 -24.34 6.26
CA PHE A 121 6.66 -25.52 5.81
C PHE A 121 5.78 -26.58 5.13
N ILE A 122 4.45 -26.53 5.24
CA ILE A 122 3.55 -27.47 4.56
C ILE A 122 3.22 -27.01 3.13
N HIS A 123 3.21 -25.68 2.91
CA HIS A 123 2.86 -25.04 1.64
C HIS A 123 3.74 -25.32 0.41
N PRO A 124 4.99 -25.82 0.50
CA PRO A 124 5.74 -26.20 -0.70
C PRO A 124 5.10 -27.30 -1.55
N LEU A 125 4.17 -28.08 -0.96
CA LEU A 125 3.44 -29.14 -1.65
C LEU A 125 1.94 -29.00 -1.40
N ASP A 126 1.14 -29.09 -2.44
CA ASP A 126 -0.32 -29.05 -2.33
C ASP A 126 -0.86 -30.25 -1.53
N SER A 127 -2.05 -30.09 -0.93
CA SER A 127 -2.69 -31.14 -0.13
C SER A 127 -2.90 -32.46 -0.88
N ILE A 128 -3.16 -32.38 -2.19
CA ILE A 128 -3.30 -33.56 -3.06
C ILE A 128 -1.96 -34.31 -3.16
N THR A 129 -0.85 -33.58 -3.34
CA THR A 129 0.50 -34.15 -3.42
C THR A 129 0.89 -34.83 -2.10
N TRP A 130 0.58 -34.20 -0.96
CA TRP A 130 0.75 -34.84 0.35
C TRP A 130 -0.06 -36.14 0.48
N GLY A 131 -1.31 -36.14 0.02
CA GLY A 131 -2.15 -37.32 -0.02
C GLY A 131 -1.56 -38.44 -0.89
N LEU A 132 -1.03 -38.11 -2.07
CA LEU A 132 -0.38 -39.07 -2.97
C LEU A 132 0.90 -39.66 -2.38
N ILE A 133 1.71 -38.86 -1.68
CA ILE A 133 2.90 -39.34 -0.96
C ILE A 133 2.49 -40.36 0.11
N PHE A 134 1.45 -40.04 0.89
CA PHE A 134 0.94 -40.96 1.92
C PHE A 134 0.43 -42.27 1.34
N VAL A 135 -0.38 -42.21 0.27
CA VAL A 135 -0.89 -43.41 -0.42
C VAL A 135 0.24 -44.25 -0.99
N SER A 136 1.22 -43.63 -1.66
CA SER A 136 2.40 -44.30 -2.22
C SER A 136 3.23 -44.99 -1.13
N LEU A 137 3.41 -44.34 0.02
CA LEU A 137 4.13 -44.89 1.17
C LEU A 137 3.44 -46.15 1.70
N VAL A 138 2.12 -46.11 1.91
CA VAL A 138 1.33 -47.26 2.39
C VAL A 138 1.33 -48.41 1.37
N ALA A 139 1.12 -48.10 0.09
CA ALA A 139 1.11 -49.10 -0.98
C ALA A 139 2.47 -49.80 -1.14
N THR A 140 3.57 -49.04 -1.13
CA THR A 140 4.93 -49.59 -1.21
C THR A 140 5.26 -50.43 0.02
N SER A 141 4.78 -50.02 1.20
CA SER A 141 4.95 -50.79 2.43
C SER A 141 4.26 -52.16 2.35
N ALA A 142 3.00 -52.19 1.90
CA ALA A 142 2.25 -53.43 1.72
C ALA A 142 2.94 -54.36 0.71
N ALA A 143 3.40 -53.82 -0.42
CA ALA A 143 4.12 -54.60 -1.43
C ALA A 143 5.44 -55.19 -0.90
N LEU A 144 6.26 -54.40 -0.20
CA LEU A 144 7.51 -54.89 0.39
C LEU A 144 7.29 -55.85 1.56
N SER A 145 6.18 -55.72 2.29
CA SER A 145 5.77 -56.64 3.36
C SER A 145 5.52 -58.03 2.81
N LEU A 146 4.84 -58.14 1.66
CA LEU A 146 4.63 -59.40 0.95
C LEU A 146 5.96 -60.03 0.46
N ILE A 147 6.86 -59.21 -0.08
CA ILE A 147 8.17 -59.68 -0.60
C ILE A 147 9.09 -60.16 0.53
N ASN A 148 9.16 -59.40 1.63
CA ASN A 148 10.10 -59.66 2.72
C ASN A 148 9.52 -60.54 3.84
N LYS A 149 8.24 -60.91 3.77
CA LYS A 149 7.50 -61.64 4.81
C LYS A 149 7.67 -60.99 6.20
N ARG A 150 7.60 -59.65 6.23
CA ARG A 150 7.64 -58.83 7.46
C ARG A 150 6.32 -58.10 7.64
N SER A 151 6.04 -57.64 8.86
CA SER A 151 4.85 -56.82 9.14
C SER A 151 4.84 -55.54 8.29
N SER A 152 3.67 -55.18 7.74
CA SER A 152 3.51 -53.96 6.95
C SER A 152 3.77 -52.70 7.77
N ILE A 153 3.57 -52.74 9.09
CA ILE A 153 3.88 -51.59 9.97
C ILE A 153 5.40 -51.40 10.09
N GLN A 154 6.16 -52.50 10.24
CA GLN A 154 7.62 -52.43 10.28
C GLN A 154 8.20 -51.92 8.96
N MET A 155 7.64 -52.38 7.83
CA MET A 155 8.04 -51.87 6.52
C MET A 155 7.70 -50.39 6.34
N LEU A 156 6.55 -49.95 6.85
CA LEU A 156 6.13 -48.56 6.79
C LEU A 156 7.09 -47.66 7.56
N SER A 157 7.50 -48.06 8.77
CA SER A 157 8.48 -47.33 9.59
C SER A 157 9.82 -47.19 8.86
N ILE A 158 10.31 -48.26 8.22
CA ILE A 158 11.57 -48.19 7.47
C ILE A 158 11.45 -47.25 6.26
N LEU A 159 10.35 -47.34 5.50
CA LEU A 159 10.14 -46.45 4.36
C LEU A 159 10.03 -44.99 4.79
N LEU A 160 9.37 -44.72 5.92
CA LEU A 160 9.30 -43.39 6.51
C LEU A 160 10.69 -42.88 6.93
N SER A 161 11.52 -43.73 7.56
CA SER A 161 12.91 -43.39 7.88
C SER A 161 13.72 -43.03 6.62
N THR A 162 13.57 -43.77 5.52
CA THR A 162 14.27 -43.44 4.26
C THR A 162 13.77 -42.16 3.60
N LEU A 163 12.49 -41.81 3.77
CA LEU A 163 11.92 -40.54 3.31
C LEU A 163 12.51 -39.37 4.11
N LEU A 164 12.66 -39.56 5.43
CA LEU A 164 13.30 -38.62 6.34
C LEU A 164 14.84 -38.63 6.28
N LYS A 165 15.43 -39.35 5.32
CA LYS A 165 16.89 -39.51 5.13
C LYS A 165 17.63 -40.06 6.35
N GLN A 166 16.94 -40.82 7.19
CA GLN A 166 17.55 -41.54 8.29
C GLN A 166 18.16 -42.87 7.80
N PRO A 167 19.29 -43.30 8.39
CA PRO A 167 19.89 -44.59 8.07
C PRO A 167 18.98 -45.73 8.54
N PHE A 168 18.98 -46.83 7.78
CA PHE A 168 18.26 -48.06 8.13
C PHE A 168 19.17 -49.26 7.90
N THR A 169 18.91 -50.35 8.62
CA THR A 169 19.67 -51.60 8.50
C THR A 169 18.75 -52.77 8.15
N ASN A 170 19.31 -53.80 7.52
CA ASN A 170 18.69 -55.12 7.37
C ASN A 170 17.43 -55.21 6.48
N LEU A 171 17.47 -54.67 5.26
CA LEU A 171 16.52 -55.01 4.18
C LEU A 171 17.22 -55.78 3.06
N LYS A 172 16.54 -56.78 2.52
CA LYS A 172 17.00 -57.45 1.30
C LYS A 172 16.90 -56.44 0.13
N PRO A 173 17.94 -56.31 -0.71
CA PRO A 173 17.86 -55.44 -1.87
C PRO A 173 16.76 -55.94 -2.81
N SER A 174 15.92 -55.02 -3.25
CA SER A 174 14.83 -55.26 -4.20
C SER A 174 14.78 -54.10 -5.19
N THR A 175 14.40 -54.37 -6.43
CA THR A 175 14.17 -53.33 -7.44
C THR A 175 13.15 -52.30 -6.98
N LEU A 176 12.12 -52.74 -6.23
CA LEU A 176 11.11 -51.87 -5.64
C LEU A 176 11.70 -50.94 -4.57
N LEU A 177 12.64 -51.44 -3.75
CA LEU A 177 13.34 -50.63 -2.76
C LEU A 177 14.26 -49.61 -3.43
N ALA A 178 14.98 -50.00 -4.49
CA ALA A 178 15.83 -49.09 -5.25
C ALA A 178 15.00 -47.96 -5.90
N LEU A 179 13.84 -48.30 -6.49
CA LEU A 179 12.92 -47.30 -7.06
C LEU A 179 12.37 -46.37 -5.98
N TRP A 180 11.99 -46.90 -4.81
CA TRP A 180 11.54 -46.09 -3.68
C TRP A 180 12.62 -45.11 -3.21
N LEU A 181 13.88 -45.55 -3.10
CA LEU A 181 14.99 -44.68 -2.69
C LEU A 181 15.22 -43.54 -3.68
N LEU A 182 15.08 -43.81 -4.98
CA LEU A 182 15.15 -42.81 -6.04
C LEU A 182 14.01 -41.78 -5.86
N VAL A 183 12.75 -42.26 -5.73
CA VAL A 183 11.58 -41.39 -5.53
C VAL A 183 11.72 -40.55 -4.27
N SER A 184 12.10 -41.15 -3.13
CA SER A 184 12.37 -40.45 -1.87
C SER A 184 13.43 -39.35 -2.02
N THR A 185 14.45 -39.59 -2.86
CA THR A 185 15.52 -38.61 -3.10
C THR A 185 15.06 -37.46 -3.96
N ILE A 186 14.31 -37.73 -5.02
CA ILE A 186 13.69 -36.68 -5.83
C ILE A 186 12.72 -35.84 -5.01
N LEU A 187 11.86 -36.46 -4.19
CA LEU A 187 10.90 -35.75 -3.34
C LEU A 187 11.59 -34.83 -2.33
N ALA A 188 12.65 -35.31 -1.65
CA ALA A 188 13.38 -34.51 -0.67
C ALA A 188 14.08 -33.30 -1.29
N PHE A 189 14.73 -33.48 -2.46
CA PHE A 189 15.35 -32.38 -3.17
C PHE A 189 14.32 -31.40 -3.75
N GLY A 190 13.22 -31.91 -4.31
CA GLY A 190 12.13 -31.08 -4.82
C GLY A 190 11.49 -30.22 -3.74
N TYR A 191 11.17 -30.81 -2.59
CA TYR A 191 10.66 -30.07 -1.43
C TYR A 191 11.65 -28.99 -0.98
N SER A 192 12.94 -29.34 -0.83
CA SER A 192 13.96 -28.39 -0.37
C SER A 192 14.14 -27.22 -1.35
N ALA A 193 14.06 -27.48 -2.66
CA ALA A 193 14.18 -26.45 -3.69
C ALA A 193 12.98 -25.49 -3.68
N VAL A 194 11.75 -26.00 -3.56
CA VAL A 194 10.54 -25.15 -3.49
C VAL A 194 10.50 -24.37 -2.18
N LEU A 195 10.86 -25.00 -1.06
CA LEU A 195 10.99 -24.33 0.24
C LEU A 195 11.97 -23.15 0.16
N LEU A 196 13.15 -23.38 -0.43
CA LEU A 196 14.14 -22.33 -0.62
C LEU A 196 13.62 -21.20 -1.50
N SER A 197 12.91 -21.52 -2.60
CA SER A 197 12.28 -20.52 -3.47
C SER A 197 11.24 -19.67 -2.73
N ASN A 198 10.43 -20.28 -1.88
CA ASN A 198 9.42 -19.57 -1.08
C ASN A 198 10.06 -18.70 0.01
N LEU A 199 11.22 -19.09 0.53
CA LEU A 199 11.96 -18.29 1.51
C LEU A 199 12.70 -17.11 0.86
N THR A 200 13.18 -17.25 -0.38
CA THR A 200 13.85 -16.17 -1.10
C THR A 200 12.86 -15.15 -1.64
N LEU A 201 11.70 -15.60 -2.12
CA LEU A 201 10.62 -14.76 -2.59
C LEU A 201 9.30 -15.21 -1.95
N PRO A 202 8.96 -14.69 -0.76
CA PRO A 202 7.71 -15.05 -0.11
C PRO A 202 6.53 -14.74 -1.04
N PRO A 203 5.61 -15.70 -1.24
CA PRO A 203 4.44 -15.47 -2.06
C PRO A 203 3.66 -14.29 -1.48
N LYS A 204 3.64 -13.18 -2.22
CA LYS A 204 2.86 -12.01 -1.84
C LYS A 204 1.38 -12.37 -1.97
N GLN A 205 0.59 -12.10 -0.93
CA GLN A 205 -0.86 -12.24 -0.98
C GLN A 205 -1.43 -11.49 -2.19
N LYS A 206 -2.58 -11.95 -2.70
CA LYS A 206 -3.28 -11.29 -3.82
C LYS A 206 -3.54 -9.83 -3.44
N ASP A 207 -2.69 -8.97 -3.99
CA ASP A 207 -2.65 -7.56 -3.67
C ASP A 207 -3.70 -6.81 -4.49
N ILE A 208 -4.33 -5.80 -3.91
CA ILE A 208 -5.33 -4.96 -4.59
C ILE A 208 -4.58 -4.05 -5.57
N ARG A 209 -4.84 -4.23 -6.87
CA ARG A 209 -4.09 -3.54 -7.92
C ARG A 209 -4.86 -2.37 -8.51
N ASN A 210 -6.18 -2.48 -8.64
CA ASN A 210 -7.02 -1.53 -9.36
C ASN A 210 -8.24 -1.12 -8.54
N PHE A 211 -8.97 -0.10 -9.01
CA PHE A 211 -10.15 0.40 -8.32
C PHE A 211 -11.32 -0.60 -8.30
N GLU A 212 -11.37 -1.55 -9.23
CA GLU A 212 -12.39 -2.59 -9.28
C GLU A 212 -12.19 -3.58 -8.12
N GLU A 213 -10.99 -4.14 -7.97
CA GLU A 213 -10.62 -5.01 -6.84
C GLU A 213 -10.76 -4.28 -5.50
N LEU A 214 -10.42 -2.99 -5.45
CA LEU A 214 -10.60 -2.18 -4.24
C LEU A 214 -12.09 -2.05 -3.88
N SER A 215 -12.93 -1.77 -4.89
CA SER A 215 -14.37 -1.68 -4.70
C SER A 215 -14.95 -3.00 -4.19
N GLU A 216 -14.57 -4.12 -4.79
CA GLU A 216 -14.97 -5.45 -4.31
C GLU A 216 -14.53 -5.69 -2.86
N ALA A 217 -13.28 -5.38 -2.52
CA ALA A 217 -12.75 -5.57 -1.17
C ALA A 217 -13.47 -4.70 -0.12
N VAL A 218 -13.85 -3.48 -0.47
CA VAL A 218 -14.63 -2.57 0.39
C VAL A 218 -16.06 -3.06 0.56
N GLN A 219 -16.71 -3.52 -0.52
CA GLN A 219 -18.07 -4.06 -0.45
C GLN A 219 -18.15 -5.35 0.37
N LEU A 220 -17.10 -6.17 0.35
CA LEU A 220 -16.96 -7.36 1.21
C LEU A 220 -16.66 -7.01 2.68
N GLY A 221 -16.38 -5.74 3.00
CA GLY A 221 -16.02 -5.29 4.34
C GLY A 221 -14.59 -5.63 4.77
N ASN A 222 -13.75 -6.09 3.82
CA ASN A 222 -12.36 -6.46 4.10
C ASN A 222 -11.45 -5.24 4.18
N TYR A 223 -11.84 -4.14 3.53
CA TYR A 223 -11.07 -2.90 3.46
C TYR A 223 -11.92 -1.68 3.82
N GLN A 224 -11.31 -0.71 4.50
CA GLN A 224 -11.86 0.63 4.64
C GLN A 224 -11.21 1.56 3.61
N CYS A 225 -11.99 2.44 2.99
CA CYS A 225 -11.50 3.36 1.98
C CYS A 225 -11.77 4.80 2.41
N TYR A 226 -10.74 5.64 2.42
CA TYR A 226 -10.81 7.01 2.87
C TYR A 226 -10.50 7.99 1.73
N THR A 227 -11.06 9.19 1.81
CA THR A 227 -10.70 10.31 0.93
C THR A 227 -10.72 11.63 1.70
N VAL A 228 -10.21 12.70 1.08
CA VAL A 228 -10.13 14.01 1.74
C VAL A 228 -11.44 14.77 1.64
N ARG A 229 -11.91 15.29 2.79
CA ARG A 229 -13.13 16.09 2.88
C ARG A 229 -13.01 17.36 2.05
N GLY A 230 -14.06 17.70 1.30
CA GLY A 230 -14.11 18.90 0.46
C GLY A 230 -13.15 18.89 -0.74
N SER A 231 -12.48 17.76 -1.02
CA SER A 231 -11.64 17.63 -2.21
C SER A 231 -12.50 17.53 -3.48
N VAL A 232 -11.95 17.97 -4.61
CA VAL A 232 -12.59 17.81 -5.93
C VAL A 232 -12.86 16.34 -6.26
N MET A 233 -12.09 15.43 -5.63
CA MET A 233 -12.19 14.00 -5.80
C MET A 233 -13.58 13.47 -5.49
N VAL A 234 -14.21 13.98 -4.43
CA VAL A 234 -15.55 13.57 -3.99
C VAL A 234 -16.56 13.76 -5.11
N ASN A 235 -16.56 14.95 -5.73
CA ASN A 235 -17.48 15.27 -6.83
C ASN A 235 -17.17 14.46 -8.10
N LEU A 236 -15.89 14.23 -8.40
CA LEU A 236 -15.48 13.42 -9.55
C LEU A 236 -15.85 11.95 -9.39
N MET A 237 -15.75 11.41 -8.17
CA MET A 237 -16.18 10.04 -7.89
C MET A 237 -17.70 9.90 -8.02
N ARG A 238 -18.48 10.86 -7.48
CA ARG A 238 -19.96 10.87 -7.59
C ARG A 238 -20.43 10.96 -9.04
N THR A 239 -19.77 11.77 -9.86
CA THR A 239 -20.12 11.97 -11.28
C THR A 239 -19.46 10.94 -12.21
N SER A 240 -18.65 10.02 -11.68
CA SER A 240 -17.94 9.03 -12.47
C SER A 240 -18.90 8.09 -13.20
N LYS A 241 -18.59 7.76 -14.46
CA LYS A 241 -19.32 6.76 -15.25
C LYS A 241 -19.04 5.33 -14.78
N GLN A 242 -17.91 5.11 -14.12
CA GLN A 242 -17.48 3.79 -13.65
C GLN A 242 -18.28 3.37 -12.41
N ARG A 243 -18.92 2.19 -12.48
CA ARG A 243 -19.77 1.70 -11.38
C ARG A 243 -19.00 1.47 -10.09
N HIS A 244 -17.80 0.88 -10.17
CA HIS A 244 -16.98 0.57 -9.00
C HIS A 244 -16.52 1.84 -8.24
N ILE A 245 -16.26 2.95 -8.94
CA ILE A 245 -15.94 4.23 -8.32
C ILE A 245 -17.15 4.82 -7.59
N ARG A 246 -18.35 4.74 -8.19
CA ARG A 246 -19.58 5.20 -7.52
C ARG A 246 -19.86 4.39 -6.25
N LEU A 247 -19.69 3.06 -6.32
CA LEU A 247 -19.83 2.19 -5.15
C LEU A 247 -18.83 2.52 -4.03
N LEU A 248 -17.62 2.95 -4.38
CA LEU A 248 -16.63 3.39 -3.39
C LEU A 248 -17.06 4.67 -2.69
N ILE A 249 -17.50 5.70 -3.44
CA ILE A 249 -17.95 6.94 -2.80
C ILE A 249 -19.24 6.77 -2.01
N ASP A 250 -20.17 5.92 -2.46
CA ASP A 250 -21.37 5.57 -1.69
C ASP A 250 -21.00 4.89 -0.36
N ALA A 251 -19.99 4.01 -0.36
CA ALA A 251 -19.49 3.39 0.86
C ALA A 251 -18.76 4.37 1.79
N ILE A 252 -18.00 5.31 1.22
CA ILE A 252 -17.33 6.39 1.96
C ILE A 252 -18.37 7.29 2.63
N ASP A 253 -19.38 7.73 1.87
CA ASP A 253 -20.47 8.58 2.37
C ASP A 253 -21.26 7.89 3.50
N LYS A 254 -21.57 6.59 3.33
CA LYS A 254 -22.33 5.82 4.30
C LYS A 254 -21.59 5.64 5.64
N ASN A 255 -20.27 5.50 5.61
CA ASN A 255 -19.46 5.22 6.79
C ASN A 255 -18.68 6.44 7.32
N ASP A 256 -18.88 7.62 6.72
CA ASP A 256 -18.15 8.87 7.01
C ASP A 256 -16.61 8.69 6.98
N TRP A 257 -16.11 7.96 5.97
CA TRP A 257 -14.66 7.72 5.78
C TRP A 257 -13.96 8.91 5.12
N PHE A 258 -14.05 10.07 5.75
CA PHE A 258 -13.38 11.29 5.32
C PHE A 258 -12.24 11.67 6.25
N VAL A 259 -11.22 12.28 5.66
CA VAL A 259 -10.00 12.72 6.35
C VAL A 259 -9.82 14.21 6.16
N ASP A 260 -9.45 14.90 7.22
CA ASP A 260 -9.07 16.30 7.15
C ASP A 260 -7.58 16.46 6.79
N ASN A 261 -7.24 17.53 6.07
CA ASN A 261 -5.87 17.76 5.57
C ASN A 261 -4.79 17.74 6.65
N ASN A 262 -5.13 18.17 7.88
CA ASN A 262 -4.19 18.21 9.00
C ASN A 262 -3.95 16.83 9.63
N GLU A 263 -4.95 15.95 9.60
CA GLU A 263 -4.88 14.59 10.16
C GLU A 263 -4.13 13.65 9.23
N LEU A 264 -4.11 13.97 7.94
CA LEU A 264 -3.45 13.22 6.89
C LEU A 264 -1.94 13.04 7.11
N LEU A 265 -1.30 13.91 7.90
CA LEU A 265 0.12 13.73 8.25
C LEU A 265 0.34 12.64 9.31
N HIS A 266 -0.54 12.57 10.31
CA HIS A 266 -0.47 11.61 11.43
C HIS A 266 -1.10 10.25 11.08
N TRP A 267 -1.41 10.10 9.79
CA TRP A 267 -2.09 8.99 9.17
C TRP A 267 -1.24 7.71 9.04
N GLU A 268 0.03 7.78 9.47
CA GLU A 268 0.98 6.66 9.57
C GLU A 268 0.47 5.48 10.42
N LYS A 269 -0.57 5.71 11.23
CA LYS A 269 -1.22 4.72 12.12
C LYS A 269 -2.44 4.05 11.50
N MET A 270 -2.55 4.04 10.16
CA MET A 270 -3.65 3.36 9.48
C MET A 270 -3.78 1.90 9.98
N ALA A 271 -5.02 1.50 10.30
CA ALA A 271 -5.35 0.12 10.63
C ALA A 271 -4.97 -0.80 9.45
N LYS A 272 -4.77 -2.09 9.71
CA LYS A 272 -4.59 -3.07 8.64
C LYS A 272 -5.78 -3.00 7.68
N ASN A 273 -5.52 -3.14 6.37
CA ASN A 273 -6.51 -3.17 5.31
C ASN A 273 -7.25 -1.84 5.09
N THR A 274 -6.50 -0.75 4.97
CA THR A 274 -7.06 0.56 4.65
C THR A 274 -6.51 1.09 3.33
N ALA A 275 -7.35 1.82 2.60
CA ALA A 275 -7.00 2.48 1.35
C ALA A 275 -7.25 3.99 1.47
N LEU A 276 -6.37 4.81 0.91
CA LEU A 276 -6.52 6.26 0.83
C LEU A 276 -6.54 6.70 -0.63
N ILE A 277 -7.66 7.26 -1.09
CA ILE A 277 -7.80 7.83 -2.44
C ILE A 277 -7.40 9.30 -2.40
N TYR A 278 -6.34 9.65 -3.12
CA TYR A 278 -5.86 11.03 -3.22
C TYR A 278 -4.98 11.28 -4.47
N HIS A 279 -4.39 12.47 -4.56
CA HIS A 279 -3.47 12.83 -5.63
C HIS A 279 -2.16 12.04 -5.53
N ARG A 280 -1.67 11.51 -6.65
CA ARG A 280 -0.45 10.70 -6.71
C ARG A 280 0.76 11.40 -6.09
N SER A 281 1.01 12.67 -6.44
CA SER A 281 2.15 13.43 -5.90
C SER A 281 2.13 13.54 -4.37
N ALA A 282 0.96 13.78 -3.79
CA ALA A 282 0.79 13.85 -2.35
C ALA A 282 0.96 12.47 -1.70
N LEU A 283 0.38 11.41 -2.29
CA LEU A 283 0.56 10.04 -1.80
C LEU A 283 2.04 9.61 -1.83
N GLU A 284 2.80 9.99 -2.85
CA GLU A 284 4.25 9.73 -2.93
C GLU A 284 5.01 10.43 -1.80
N MET A 285 4.70 11.70 -1.51
CA MET A 285 5.27 12.44 -0.38
C MET A 285 4.93 11.76 0.96
N PHE A 286 3.67 11.40 1.16
CA PHE A 286 3.21 10.79 2.41
C PHE A 286 3.81 9.40 2.62
N THR A 287 3.79 8.54 1.61
CA THR A 287 4.34 7.18 1.72
C THR A 287 5.86 7.18 1.90
N LYS A 288 6.59 8.15 1.33
CA LYS A 288 8.01 8.35 1.61
C LYS A 288 8.25 8.75 3.07
N ARG A 289 7.40 9.61 3.63
CA ARG A 289 7.48 10.03 5.03
C ARG A 289 7.14 8.91 6.00
N TRP A 290 6.12 8.11 5.70
CA TRP A 290 5.66 7.02 6.57
C TRP A 290 6.51 5.75 6.49
N GLY A 291 7.29 5.60 5.41
CA GLY A 291 8.06 4.39 5.12
C GLY A 291 7.55 3.69 3.88
N SER A 292 8.30 3.84 2.79
CA SER A 292 7.94 3.26 1.48
C SER A 292 7.84 1.72 1.52
N GLU A 293 8.43 1.07 2.51
CA GLU A 293 8.32 -0.37 2.72
C GLU A 293 6.91 -0.78 3.16
N GLY A 294 6.21 0.03 3.95
CA GLY A 294 4.90 -0.29 4.53
C GLY A 294 3.70 0.00 3.63
N TYR A 295 3.88 0.78 2.57
CA TYR A 295 2.78 1.24 1.72
C TYR A 295 3.02 0.98 0.24
N LYS A 296 1.93 0.88 -0.53
CA LYS A 296 1.97 0.76 -1.98
C LYS A 296 0.94 1.70 -2.60
N ILE A 297 1.36 2.43 -3.62
CA ILE A 297 0.48 3.25 -4.45
C ILE A 297 0.07 2.41 -5.66
N SER A 298 -1.22 2.45 -6.01
CA SER A 298 -1.73 1.79 -7.20
C SER A 298 -1.21 2.46 -8.48
N ALA A 299 -0.97 1.63 -9.50
CA ALA A 299 -0.70 2.13 -10.85
C ALA A 299 -1.98 2.61 -11.55
N ASP A 300 -3.14 2.13 -11.09
CA ASP A 300 -4.44 2.46 -11.65
C ASP A 300 -4.85 3.90 -11.31
N VAL A 301 -5.48 4.55 -12.29
CA VAL A 301 -5.85 5.96 -12.25
C VAL A 301 -7.26 6.09 -12.81
N PHE A 302 -8.20 6.53 -11.98
CA PHE A 302 -9.59 6.65 -12.43
C PHE A 302 -9.87 7.98 -13.14
N VAL A 303 -9.10 9.04 -12.79
CA VAL A 303 -9.16 10.34 -13.46
C VAL A 303 -7.81 11.04 -13.36
N SER A 304 -7.43 11.73 -14.42
CA SER A 304 -6.33 12.68 -14.38
C SER A 304 -6.86 14.10 -14.53
N MET A 305 -6.45 14.98 -13.63
CA MET A 305 -6.89 16.36 -13.59
C MET A 305 -5.75 17.29 -13.94
N GLU A 306 -6.04 18.31 -14.74
CA GLU A 306 -5.14 19.44 -14.93
C GLU A 306 -5.45 20.52 -13.89
N TYR A 307 -4.42 21.15 -13.35
CA TYR A 307 -4.57 22.32 -12.49
C TYR A 307 -3.94 23.54 -13.14
N ALA A 308 -4.53 24.67 -12.79
CA ALA A 308 -4.14 25.99 -13.21
C ALA A 308 -4.21 26.92 -12.00
N MET A 309 -3.70 28.14 -12.17
CA MET A 309 -3.92 29.19 -11.18
C MET A 309 -5.32 29.75 -11.37
N ALA A 310 -6.07 29.82 -10.28
CA ALA A 310 -7.35 30.49 -10.27
C ALA A 310 -7.12 31.98 -10.02
N LEU A 311 -7.74 32.82 -10.84
CA LEU A 311 -7.64 34.27 -10.84
C LEU A 311 -9.04 34.83 -10.60
N ARG A 312 -9.16 35.94 -9.86
CA ARG A 312 -10.45 36.63 -9.75
C ARG A 312 -10.93 37.09 -11.13
N LYS A 313 -12.25 37.15 -11.31
CA LYS A 313 -12.81 37.68 -12.57
C LYS A 313 -12.34 39.11 -12.83
N GLY A 314 -11.97 39.39 -14.07
CA GLY A 314 -11.48 40.71 -14.49
C GLY A 314 -10.03 40.99 -14.11
N PHE A 315 -9.21 39.97 -13.85
CA PHE A 315 -7.78 40.14 -13.61
C PHE A 315 -7.09 40.72 -14.86
N CYS A 316 -6.39 41.84 -14.69
CA CYS A 316 -5.96 42.69 -15.81
C CYS A 316 -4.77 42.18 -16.62
N CYS A 317 -4.06 41.13 -16.14
CA CYS A 317 -2.75 40.74 -16.67
C CYS A 317 -2.60 39.25 -17.01
N THR A 318 -3.69 38.53 -17.29
CA THR A 318 -3.66 37.08 -17.55
C THR A 318 -2.70 36.69 -18.68
N ASP A 319 -2.63 37.45 -19.77
CA ASP A 319 -1.72 37.14 -20.90
C ASP A 319 -0.23 37.19 -20.52
N LYS A 320 0.15 38.22 -19.74
CA LYS A 320 1.54 38.37 -19.26
C LYS A 320 1.87 37.24 -18.27
N PHE A 321 0.90 36.90 -17.43
CA PHE A 321 1.00 35.82 -16.46
C PHE A 321 1.20 34.46 -17.16
N ASP A 322 0.35 34.13 -18.14
CA ASP A 322 0.41 32.90 -18.92
C ASP A 322 1.69 32.76 -19.73
N LYS A 323 2.22 33.87 -20.26
CA LYS A 323 3.49 33.87 -20.99
C LYS A 323 4.67 33.47 -20.10
N ILE A 324 4.69 33.94 -18.85
CA ILE A 324 5.74 33.59 -17.89
C ILE A 324 5.52 32.18 -17.35
N LEU A 325 4.27 31.81 -17.04
CA LEU A 325 3.92 30.46 -16.60
C LEU A 325 4.35 29.41 -17.63
N SER A 326 4.07 29.65 -18.93
CA SER A 326 4.48 28.75 -20.01
C SER A 326 6.01 28.61 -20.12
N ARG A 327 6.77 29.67 -19.81
CA ARG A 327 8.24 29.61 -19.80
C ARG A 327 8.75 28.80 -18.61
N ILE A 328 8.21 29.03 -17.42
CA ILE A 328 8.56 28.29 -16.20
C ILE A 328 8.30 26.79 -16.39
N GLU A 329 7.16 26.45 -16.99
CA GLU A 329 6.80 25.06 -17.32
C GLU A 329 7.70 24.44 -18.39
N ALA A 330 8.14 25.21 -19.39
CA ALA A 330 9.11 24.71 -20.39
C ALA A 330 10.44 24.27 -19.76
N PHE A 331 10.82 24.83 -18.60
CA PHE A 331 12.00 24.41 -17.84
C PHE A 331 11.68 23.33 -16.79
N ALA A 332 10.44 22.84 -16.71
CA ALA A 332 9.98 21.83 -15.77
C ALA A 332 10.32 22.16 -14.30
N ILE A 333 10.30 23.46 -13.94
CA ILE A 333 10.76 23.93 -12.63
C ILE A 333 9.96 23.28 -11.49
N ARG A 334 8.64 23.15 -11.64
CA ARG A 334 7.79 22.48 -10.64
C ARG A 334 8.21 21.03 -10.42
N LYS A 335 8.53 20.29 -11.48
CA LYS A 335 9.02 18.90 -11.38
C LYS A 335 10.35 18.84 -10.64
N ILE A 336 11.28 19.74 -10.92
CA ILE A 336 12.58 19.79 -10.23
C ILE A 336 12.39 20.06 -8.73
N ILE A 337 11.48 20.95 -8.35
CA ILE A 337 11.14 21.22 -6.93
C ILE A 337 10.55 19.96 -6.30
N TYR A 338 9.61 19.31 -6.98
CA TYR A 338 8.96 18.08 -6.53
C TYR A 338 9.98 16.97 -6.26
N ASP A 339 10.85 16.66 -7.24
CA ASP A 339 11.85 15.59 -7.12
C ASP A 339 12.82 15.87 -5.97
N LYS A 340 13.26 17.12 -5.80
CA LYS A 340 14.11 17.53 -4.66
C LYS A 340 13.42 17.34 -3.31
N MET A 341 12.15 17.73 -3.21
CA MET A 341 11.38 17.55 -1.99
C MET A 341 11.16 16.07 -1.68
N LEU A 342 10.85 15.27 -2.69
CA LEU A 342 10.63 13.83 -2.53
C LEU A 342 11.89 13.13 -1.99
N LEU A 343 13.07 13.51 -2.48
CA LEU A 343 14.35 13.03 -1.98
C LEU A 343 14.59 13.46 -0.52
N ALA A 344 14.41 14.75 -0.21
CA ALA A 344 14.60 15.27 1.14
C ALA A 344 13.67 14.61 2.17
N VAL A 345 12.42 14.33 1.79
CA VAL A 345 11.46 13.62 2.64
C VAL A 345 11.88 12.15 2.87
N GLY A 346 12.42 11.50 1.84
CA GLY A 346 12.97 10.14 1.95
C GLY A 346 14.17 10.05 2.88
N GLU A 347 15.18 10.92 2.71
CA GLU A 347 16.39 10.96 3.54
C GLU A 347 16.07 11.24 5.02
N ALA A 348 15.12 12.14 5.28
CA ALA A 348 14.65 12.44 6.64
C ALA A 348 13.95 11.24 7.31
N HIS A 349 13.46 10.27 6.53
CA HIS A 349 12.91 9.04 7.06
C HIS A 349 13.99 7.96 7.23
N GLU A 350 14.87 7.75 6.24
CA GLU A 350 15.96 6.76 6.34
C GLU A 350 16.89 7.03 7.53
N THR A 351 17.15 8.30 7.85
CA THR A 351 17.91 8.70 9.05
C THR A 351 17.19 8.38 10.37
N SER A 352 15.87 8.18 10.35
CA SER A 352 15.05 7.77 11.50
C SER A 352 14.81 6.26 11.59
N SER A 353 15.01 5.53 10.49
CA SER A 353 14.82 4.08 10.40
C SER A 353 16.15 3.42 10.01
N GLU A 354 16.91 2.96 11.01
CA GLU A 354 18.01 2.02 10.79
C GLU A 354 17.44 0.69 10.26
N ASP A 355 17.15 0.59 8.96
CA ASP A 355 16.73 -0.68 8.37
C ASP A 355 17.96 -1.42 7.83
N SER A 356 18.41 -2.36 8.66
CA SER A 356 19.35 -3.39 8.24
C SER A 356 18.72 -4.22 7.12
N ASN A 357 19.35 -4.21 5.94
CA ASN A 357 19.01 -5.02 4.75
C ASN A 357 18.99 -6.56 4.97
N HIS A 358 19.08 -7.02 6.21
CA HIS A 358 18.98 -8.42 6.59
C HIS A 358 17.79 -8.56 7.52
N ARG A 359 16.69 -9.17 7.05
CA ARG A 359 15.61 -9.65 7.90
C ARG A 359 15.99 -11.07 8.36
N PRO A 360 16.63 -11.28 9.53
CA PRO A 360 16.90 -12.62 10.02
C PRO A 360 15.58 -13.36 10.24
N ILE A 361 15.61 -14.69 10.11
CA ILE A 361 14.47 -15.53 10.47
C ILE A 361 14.18 -15.29 11.96
N LYS A 362 13.03 -14.69 12.26
CA LYS A 362 12.60 -14.41 13.63
C LYS A 362 12.13 -15.70 14.30
N PHE A 363 12.22 -15.75 15.63
CA PHE A 363 11.71 -16.86 16.44
C PHE A 363 10.22 -17.14 16.16
N GLU A 364 9.45 -16.09 15.85
CA GLU A 364 8.05 -16.17 15.45
C GLU A 364 7.83 -17.12 14.26
N ASN A 365 8.76 -17.16 13.29
CA ASN A 365 8.64 -17.97 12.08
C ASN A 365 8.89 -19.49 12.32
N ILE A 366 9.38 -19.88 13.50
CA ILE A 366 9.69 -21.28 13.86
C ILE A 366 8.71 -21.82 14.92
N LYS A 367 7.82 -20.96 15.44
CA LYS A 367 6.86 -21.30 16.50
C LYS A 367 5.95 -22.48 16.11
N GLY A 368 5.43 -22.49 14.88
CA GLY A 368 4.61 -23.60 14.38
C GLY A 368 5.34 -24.94 14.35
N LEU A 369 6.62 -24.96 13.96
CA LEU A 369 7.44 -26.18 13.97
C LEU A 369 7.67 -26.70 15.40
N MET A 370 7.97 -25.81 16.34
CA MET A 370 8.18 -26.19 17.74
C MET A 370 6.90 -26.69 18.41
N THR A 371 5.77 -26.01 18.18
CA THR A 371 4.46 -26.42 18.72
C THR A 371 4.01 -27.77 18.16
N GLY A 372 4.20 -28.00 16.85
CA GLY A 372 3.95 -29.30 16.23
C GLY A 372 4.81 -30.41 16.85
N GLY A 373 6.09 -30.14 17.11
CA GLY A 373 6.99 -31.05 17.82
C GLY A 373 6.47 -31.41 19.21
N LEU A 374 6.10 -30.41 20.03
CA LEU A 374 5.57 -30.62 21.38
C LEU A 374 4.28 -31.45 21.38
N ILE A 375 3.36 -31.18 20.43
CA ILE A 375 2.13 -31.96 20.27
C ILE A 375 2.45 -33.43 19.97
N SER A 376 3.41 -33.70 19.09
CA SER A 376 3.78 -35.08 18.75
C SER A 376 4.39 -35.86 19.92
N TYR A 377 5.23 -35.22 20.74
CA TYR A 377 5.73 -35.83 21.98
C TYR A 377 4.63 -36.10 23.01
N LEU A 378 3.65 -35.20 23.12
CA LEU A 378 2.51 -35.37 24.02
C LEU A 378 1.63 -36.55 23.59
N ILE A 379 1.37 -36.69 22.28
CA ILE A 379 0.64 -37.85 21.74
C ILE A 379 1.41 -39.15 22.00
N ALA A 380 2.73 -39.17 21.76
CA ALA A 380 3.56 -40.34 22.01
C ALA A 380 3.55 -40.75 23.50
N PHE A 381 3.59 -39.77 24.41
CA PHE A 381 3.49 -40.01 25.85
C PHE A 381 2.13 -40.63 26.24
N ILE A 382 1.03 -40.09 25.70
CA ILE A 382 -0.32 -40.62 25.96
C ILE A 382 -0.44 -42.07 25.45
N LEU A 383 0.07 -42.36 24.25
CA LEU A 383 0.06 -43.72 23.70
C LEU A 383 0.86 -44.70 24.55
N LEU A 384 2.04 -44.29 25.03
CA LEU A 384 2.85 -45.10 25.93
C LEU A 384 2.13 -45.37 27.26
N CYS A 385 1.48 -44.36 27.85
CA CYS A 385 0.67 -44.55 29.06
C CYS A 385 -0.49 -45.52 28.81
N ALA A 386 -1.20 -45.39 27.69
CA ALA A 386 -2.30 -46.28 27.32
C ALA A 386 -1.83 -47.73 27.13
N GLU A 387 -0.67 -47.94 26.49
CA GLU A 387 -0.09 -49.26 26.29
C GLU A 387 0.33 -49.90 27.62
N VAL A 388 0.95 -49.15 28.53
CA VAL A 388 1.32 -49.63 29.87
C VAL A 388 0.08 -50.03 30.68
N ILE A 389 -0.99 -49.24 30.62
CA ILE A 389 -2.26 -49.55 31.30
C ILE A 389 -2.89 -50.82 30.69
N HIS A 390 -2.93 -50.91 29.36
CA HIS A 390 -3.46 -52.07 28.65
C HIS A 390 -2.66 -53.35 29.00
N PHE A 391 -1.33 -53.26 29.01
CA PHE A 391 -0.46 -54.37 29.39
C PHE A 391 -0.70 -54.84 30.83
N LYS A 392 -0.81 -53.90 31.78
CA LYS A 392 -1.14 -54.23 33.19
C LYS A 392 -2.53 -54.88 33.32
N ARG A 393 -3.52 -54.43 32.54
CA ARG A 393 -4.88 -54.98 32.57
C ARG A 393 -5.00 -56.38 31.97
N ASN A 394 -4.10 -56.77 31.08
CA ASN A 394 -4.04 -58.12 30.51
C ASN A 394 -3.20 -59.11 31.34
N GLN A 395 -2.46 -58.63 32.36
CA GLN A 395 -1.70 -59.48 33.28
C GLN A 395 -2.45 -59.83 34.57
N ASN A 396 -3.48 -59.04 34.92
CA ASN A 396 -4.50 -59.40 35.92
C ASN A 396 -5.68 -60.09 35.23
#